data_AF-A0AAE9YTH4-F1
#
_entry.id   AF-A0AAE9YTH4-F1
#
_cell.length_a   1.000
_cell.length_b   1.000
_cell.length_c   1.000
_cell.angle_alpha   90.00
_cell.angle_beta   90.00
_cell.angle_gamma   90.00
#
_symmetry.space_group_name_H-M   'P 1'
#
loop_
_entity.id
_entity.type
_entity.pdbx_description
1 polymer ?
#
loop_
_entity_poly.entity_id
_entity_poly.type
_entity_poly.pdbx_seq_one_letter_code
_entity_poly.pdbx_strand_id
1 'polypeptide(L)'
;MTLEPLTNQEQKAEPASSLKDELLALIALSEEMLAIVQEEEIDVILLAQKEAQRFAGVQHFFQAYDKSAYQVENPLLNTLQQLDHQILARCNEYKQAVADQLVGFKKNQKAVNAYKGK
;
A
#
# COMPACT_ATOMS: atom_id res chain seq x y z
N MET A 1 16.13 54.54 -25.47
CA MET A 1 16.38 53.17 -25.01
C MET A 1 16.06 53.12 -23.53
N THR A 2 14.89 52.61 -23.19
CA THR A 2 14.42 52.43 -21.81
C THR A 2 14.35 50.92 -21.61
N LEU A 3 15.20 50.40 -20.73
CA LEU A 3 15.24 48.98 -20.36
C LEU A 3 14.15 48.75 -19.32
N GLU A 4 13.15 47.96 -19.66
CA GLU A 4 12.17 47.43 -18.71
C GLU A 4 12.85 46.34 -17.85
N PRO A 5 12.56 46.25 -16.53
CA PRO A 5 13.05 45.14 -15.73
C PRO A 5 12.20 43.89 -16.00
N LEU A 6 12.88 42.76 -16.21
CA LEU A 6 12.27 41.44 -16.27
C LEU A 6 11.50 41.16 -14.97
N THR A 7 10.20 40.94 -15.08
CA THR A 7 9.34 40.41 -14.02
C THR A 7 9.82 39.00 -13.67
N ASN A 8 10.26 38.82 -12.43
CA ASN A 8 10.57 37.51 -11.84
C ASN A 8 9.37 36.57 -12.03
N GLN A 9 9.64 35.38 -12.56
CA GLN A 9 8.70 34.26 -12.49
C GLN A 9 8.51 33.89 -11.02
N GLU A 10 7.35 34.26 -10.48
CA GLU A 10 6.87 33.78 -9.20
C GLU A 10 6.68 32.26 -9.33
N GLN A 11 7.65 31.49 -8.83
CA GLN A 11 7.50 30.06 -8.61
C GLN A 11 6.32 29.88 -7.68
N LYS A 12 5.19 29.46 -8.25
CA LYS A 12 3.97 29.10 -7.55
C LYS A 12 4.29 27.89 -6.67
N ALA A 13 4.65 28.14 -5.42
CA ALA A 13 4.77 27.09 -4.41
C ALA A 13 3.41 26.38 -4.34
N GLU A 14 3.39 25.08 -4.62
CA GLU A 14 2.21 24.25 -4.39
C GLU A 14 1.79 24.41 -2.92
N PRO A 15 0.48 24.56 -2.63
CA PRO A 15 0.03 24.65 -1.25
C PRO A 15 0.47 23.39 -0.51
N ALA A 16 1.16 23.56 0.62
CA ALA A 16 1.51 22.43 1.48
C ALA A 16 0.23 21.64 1.80
N SER A 17 0.24 20.34 1.50
CA SER A 17 -0.85 19.43 1.82
C SER A 17 -1.15 19.48 3.32
N SER A 18 -2.43 19.51 3.68
CA SER A 18 -2.80 19.44 5.10
C SER A 18 -2.57 18.03 5.63
N LEU A 19 -2.28 17.89 6.93
CA LEU A 19 -2.14 16.61 7.62
C LEU A 19 -3.29 15.64 7.28
N LYS A 20 -4.50 16.18 7.24
CA LYS A 20 -5.71 15.45 6.93
C LYS A 20 -5.72 14.94 5.49
N ASP A 21 -5.33 15.75 4.53
CA ASP A 21 -5.30 15.36 3.11
C ASP A 21 -4.26 14.26 2.88
N GLU A 22 -3.10 14.33 3.53
CA GLU A 22 -2.10 13.27 3.46
C GLU A 22 -2.59 11.96 4.07
N LEU A 23 -3.28 12.01 5.22
CA LEU A 23 -3.89 10.82 5.82
C LEU A 23 -4.99 10.22 4.94
N LEU A 24 -5.83 11.05 4.34
CA LEU A 24 -6.86 10.58 3.40
C LEU A 24 -6.24 9.94 2.16
N ALA A 25 -5.14 10.47 1.63
CA ALA A 25 -4.41 9.86 0.53
C ALA A 25 -3.81 8.50 0.92
N LEU A 26 -3.24 8.38 2.13
CA LEU A 26 -2.74 7.11 2.65
C LEU A 26 -3.87 6.09 2.88
N ILE A 27 -5.03 6.53 3.35
CA ILE A 27 -6.21 5.68 3.49
C ILE A 27 -6.66 5.17 2.13
N ALA A 28 -6.80 6.04 1.13
CA ALA A 28 -7.20 5.66 -0.22
C ALA A 28 -6.24 4.61 -0.82
N LEU A 29 -4.92 4.81 -0.69
CA LEU A 29 -3.93 3.81 -1.10
C LEU A 29 -4.09 2.48 -0.34
N SER A 30 -4.43 2.53 0.94
CA SER A 30 -4.66 1.32 1.75
C SER A 30 -5.94 0.60 1.33
N GLU A 31 -6.99 1.33 0.95
CA GLU A 31 -8.23 0.76 0.40
C GLU A 31 -7.99 0.10 -0.96
N GLU A 32 -7.19 0.72 -1.83
CA GLU A 32 -6.76 0.11 -3.09
C GLU A 32 -5.97 -1.19 -2.86
N MET A 33 -5.03 -1.18 -1.91
CA MET A 33 -4.30 -2.39 -1.53
C MET A 33 -5.23 -3.46 -0.97
N LEU A 34 -6.21 -3.08 -0.15
CA LEU A 34 -7.21 -4.00 0.40
C LEU A 34 -8.05 -4.63 -0.72
N ALA A 35 -8.45 -3.87 -1.73
CA ALA A 35 -9.17 -4.39 -2.88
C ALA A 35 -8.36 -5.46 -3.62
N ILE A 36 -7.07 -5.20 -3.87
CA ILE A 36 -6.17 -6.16 -4.55
C ILE A 36 -6.07 -7.48 -3.77
N VAL A 37 -5.92 -7.42 -2.44
CA VAL A 37 -5.79 -8.65 -1.62
C VAL A 37 -7.11 -9.36 -1.34
N GLN A 38 -8.24 -8.77 -1.73
CA GLN A 38 -9.56 -9.40 -1.67
C GLN A 38 -9.92 -10.14 -2.97
N GLU A 39 -9.14 -9.97 -4.04
CA GLU A 39 -9.32 -10.72 -5.28
C GLU A 39 -8.97 -12.21 -5.10
N GLU A 40 -9.64 -13.07 -5.86
CA GLU A 40 -9.37 -14.52 -5.84
C GLU A 40 -7.95 -14.84 -6.35
N GLU A 41 -7.52 -14.12 -7.39
CA GLU A 41 -6.17 -14.17 -7.93
C GLU A 41 -5.45 -12.85 -7.67
N ILE A 42 -4.69 -12.79 -6.58
CA ILE A 42 -3.98 -11.58 -6.19
C ILE A 42 -2.86 -11.25 -7.19
N ASP A 43 -2.92 -10.06 -7.81
CA ASP A 43 -1.79 -9.48 -8.53
C ASP A 43 -0.71 -9.00 -7.55
N VAL A 44 0.24 -9.89 -7.26
CA VAL A 44 1.34 -9.62 -6.32
C VAL A 44 2.26 -8.50 -6.80
N ILE A 45 2.38 -8.27 -8.12
CA ILE A 45 3.23 -7.21 -8.67
C ILE A 45 2.58 -5.87 -8.40
N LEU A 46 1.29 -5.74 -8.72
CA LEU A 46 0.52 -4.52 -8.45
C LEU A 46 0.46 -4.24 -6.93
N LEU A 47 0.25 -5.26 -6.11
CA LEU A 47 0.28 -5.12 -4.65
C LEU A 47 1.61 -4.56 -4.15
N ALA A 48 2.74 -5.08 -4.64
CA ALA A 48 4.07 -4.61 -4.27
C ALA A 48 4.33 -3.16 -4.73
N GLN A 49 3.85 -2.78 -5.91
CA GLN A 49 3.95 -1.40 -6.39
C GLN A 49 3.18 -0.43 -5.48
N LYS A 50 1.97 -0.80 -5.06
CA LYS A 50 1.14 0.00 -4.16
C LYS A 50 1.71 0.06 -2.75
N GLU A 51 2.29 -1.03 -2.26
CA GLU A 51 2.98 -1.06 -0.97
C GLU A 51 4.19 -0.11 -0.95
N ALA A 52 5.00 -0.11 -2.01
CA ALA A 52 6.13 0.83 -2.13
C ALA A 52 5.68 2.30 -2.16
N GLN A 53 4.60 2.61 -2.89
CA GLN A 53 4.00 3.96 -2.92
C GLN A 53 3.51 4.38 -1.54
N ARG A 54 2.77 3.50 -0.85
CA ARG A 54 2.25 3.74 0.49
C ARG A 54 3.37 3.91 1.50
N PHE A 55 4.41 3.09 1.45
CA PHE A 55 5.55 3.17 2.36
C PHE A 55 6.27 4.51 2.24
N ALA A 56 6.52 4.99 1.01
CA ALA A 56 7.09 6.31 0.80
C ALA A 56 6.20 7.43 1.37
N GLY A 57 4.88 7.33 1.17
CA GLY A 57 3.91 8.28 1.75
C GLY A 57 3.91 8.28 3.28
N VAL A 58 3.97 7.11 3.92
CA VAL A 58 4.06 6.99 5.39
C VAL A 58 5.37 7.59 5.91
N GLN A 59 6.50 7.34 5.22
CA GLN A 59 7.77 7.95 5.59
C GLN A 59 7.72 9.48 5.53
N HIS A 60 7.17 10.03 4.45
CA HIS A 60 6.96 11.48 4.32
C HIS A 60 6.10 12.02 5.48
N PHE A 61 4.95 11.37 5.72
CA PHE A 61 4.00 11.79 6.75
C PHE A 61 4.63 11.89 8.15
N PHE A 62 5.45 10.92 8.55
CA PHE A 62 6.11 10.95 9.86
C PHE A 62 7.32 11.91 9.93
N GLN A 63 7.82 12.39 8.80
CA GLN A 63 8.88 13.42 8.74
C GLN A 63 8.30 14.84 8.67
N ALA A 64 7.11 15.01 8.09
CA ALA A 64 6.52 16.31 7.82
C ALA A 64 5.79 16.93 9.03
N TYR A 65 5.34 16.13 9.99
CA TYR A 65 4.49 16.61 11.09
C TYR A 65 4.98 16.15 12.47
N ASP A 66 4.78 17.01 13.47
CA ASP A 66 5.08 16.69 14.86
C ASP A 66 4.00 15.80 15.50
N LYS A 67 4.41 15.02 16.52
CA LYS A 67 3.51 14.10 17.24
C LYS A 67 2.26 14.76 17.84
N SER A 68 2.34 16.04 18.18
CA SER A 68 1.21 16.81 18.71
C SER A 68 0.12 17.06 17.65
N ALA A 69 0.48 17.16 16.37
CA ALA A 69 -0.47 17.39 15.28
C ALA A 69 -1.40 16.19 15.05
N TYR A 70 -0.91 14.97 15.35
CA TYR A 70 -1.65 13.72 15.14
C TYR A 70 -2.91 13.56 16.01
N GLN A 71 -2.98 14.25 17.16
CA GLN A 71 -4.11 14.08 18.09
C GLN A 71 -5.44 14.51 17.46
N VAL A 72 -5.40 15.50 16.57
CA VAL A 72 -6.58 16.03 15.89
C VAL A 72 -7.16 15.02 14.89
N GLU A 73 -6.29 14.21 14.26
CA GLU A 73 -6.66 13.25 13.22
C GLU A 73 -6.60 11.79 13.70
N ASN A 74 -6.69 11.58 15.02
CA ASN A 74 -6.71 10.24 15.62
C ASN A 74 -7.75 9.28 15.00
N PRO A 75 -8.97 9.72 14.61
CA PRO A 75 -9.90 8.85 13.90
C PRO A 75 -9.34 8.31 12.57
N LEU A 76 -8.67 9.14 11.77
CA LEU A 76 -8.09 8.73 10.49
C LEU A 76 -6.89 7.79 10.69
N LEU A 77 -6.07 8.05 11.71
CA LEU A 77 -4.99 7.14 12.10
C LEU A 77 -5.50 5.77 12.53
N ASN A 78 -6.61 5.73 13.27
CA ASN A 78 -7.27 4.46 13.62
C ASN A 78 -7.82 3.74 12.38
N THR A 79 -8.42 4.45 11.42
CA THR A 79 -8.84 3.88 10.14
C THR A 79 -7.66 3.26 9.38
N LEU A 80 -6.53 3.98 9.29
CA LEU A 80 -5.32 3.49 8.66
C LEU A 80 -4.82 2.20 9.33
N GLN A 81 -4.80 2.18 10.67
CA GLN A 81 -4.42 1.01 11.45
C GLN A 81 -5.38 -0.18 11.24
N GLN A 82 -6.68 0.07 11.12
CA GLN A 82 -7.67 -0.98 10.84
C GLN A 82 -7.48 -1.57 9.44
N LEU A 83 -7.15 -0.75 8.44
CA LEU A 83 -6.84 -1.20 7.09
C LEU A 83 -5.56 -2.05 7.08
N ASP A 84 -4.52 -1.64 7.81
CA ASP A 84 -3.28 -2.43 7.95
C ASP A 84 -3.56 -3.85 8.48
N HIS A 85 -4.37 -3.98 9.52
CA HIS A 85 -4.75 -5.28 10.06
C HIS A 85 -5.52 -6.14 9.05
N GLN A 86 -6.44 -5.54 8.29
CA GLN A 86 -7.23 -6.25 7.29
C GLN A 86 -6.38 -6.74 6.12
N ILE A 87 -5.51 -5.87 5.60
CA ILE A 87 -4.58 -6.21 4.52
C ILE A 87 -3.66 -7.36 4.97
N LEU A 88 -3.06 -7.24 6.16
CA LEU A 88 -2.18 -8.27 6.71
C LEU A 88 -2.90 -9.61 6.90
N ALA A 89 -4.13 -9.59 7.41
CA ALA A 89 -4.93 -10.80 7.59
C ALA A 89 -5.15 -11.51 6.25
N ARG A 90 -5.58 -10.78 5.21
CA ARG A 90 -5.80 -11.34 3.86
C ARG A 90 -4.53 -11.86 3.22
N CYS A 91 -3.41 -11.13 3.33
CA CYS A 91 -2.11 -11.61 2.85
C CYS A 91 -1.70 -12.94 3.52
N ASN A 92 -1.95 -13.09 4.83
CA ASN A 92 -1.63 -14.31 5.54
C ASN A 92 -2.54 -15.48 5.14
N GLU A 93 -3.84 -15.23 4.95
CA GLU A 93 -4.78 -16.22 4.44
C GLU A 93 -4.37 -16.72 3.04
N TYR A 94 -4.04 -15.80 2.13
CA TYR A 94 -3.59 -16.14 0.79
C TYR A 94 -2.28 -16.94 0.80
N LYS A 95 -1.30 -16.51 1.60
CA LYS A 95 -0.03 -17.22 1.78
C LYS A 95 -0.27 -18.67 2.24
N GLN A 96 -1.19 -18.88 3.17
CA GLN A 96 -1.54 -20.21 3.65
C GLN A 96 -2.21 -21.04 2.55
N ALA A 97 -3.16 -20.46 1.82
CA ALA A 97 -3.83 -21.13 0.70
C ALA A 97 -2.84 -21.59 -0.38
N VAL A 98 -1.90 -20.73 -0.77
CA VAL A 98 -0.84 -21.07 -1.73
C VAL A 98 0.07 -22.18 -1.19
N ALA A 99 0.44 -22.13 0.09
CA ALA A 99 1.24 -23.18 0.72
C ALA A 99 0.54 -24.54 0.68
N ASP A 100 -0.77 -24.58 0.97
CA ASP A 100 -1.57 -25.80 0.94
C ASP A 100 -1.72 -26.36 -0.48
N GLN A 101 -1.94 -25.49 -1.48
CA GLN A 101 -1.96 -25.88 -2.89
C GLN A 101 -0.62 -26.47 -3.35
N LEU A 102 0.51 -25.87 -2.97
CA LEU A 102 1.85 -26.38 -3.30
C LEU A 102 2.12 -27.76 -2.67
N VAL A 103 1.69 -27.98 -1.44
CA VAL A 103 1.79 -29.29 -0.78
C VAL A 103 0.93 -30.33 -1.51
N GLY A 104 -0.31 -29.96 -1.88
CA GLY A 104 -1.20 -30.80 -2.68
C GLY A 104 -0.57 -31.19 -4.02
N PHE A 105 0.00 -30.24 -4.74
CA PHE A 105 0.68 -30.47 -6.01
C PHE A 105 1.85 -31.46 -5.88
N LYS A 106 2.71 -31.29 -4.86
CA LYS A 106 3.82 -32.21 -4.59
C LYS A 106 3.34 -33.63 -4.26
N LYS A 107 2.26 -33.78 -3.51
CA LYS A 107 1.67 -35.10 -3.18
C LYS A 107 1.11 -35.77 -4.45
N ASN A 108 0.40 -35.01 -5.28
CA ASN A 108 -0.16 -35.52 -6.54
C ASN A 108 0.95 -35.93 -7.51
N GLN A 109 2.03 -35.16 -7.62
CA GLN A 109 3.18 -35.53 -8.45
C GLN A 109 3.86 -36.83 -7.98
N LYS A 110 4.01 -37.02 -6.66
CA LYS A 110 4.51 -38.29 -6.09
C LYS A 110 3.60 -39.46 -6.43
N ALA A 111 2.28 -39.30 -6.31
CA ALA A 111 1.32 -40.34 -6.68
C ALA A 111 1.41 -40.68 -8.17
N VAL A 112 1.41 -39.68 -9.05
CA VAL A 112 1.53 -39.88 -10.52
C VAL A 112 2.82 -40.64 -10.87
N ASN A 113 3.95 -40.28 -10.25
CA ASN A 113 5.22 -40.97 -10.47
C ASN A 113 5.19 -42.42 -9.97
N ALA A 114 4.51 -42.70 -8.86
CA ALA A 114 4.35 -44.06 -8.34
C ALA A 114 3.49 -44.95 -9.25
N TYR A 115 2.48 -44.38 -9.93
CA TYR A 115 1.59 -45.11 -10.83
C TYR A 115 2.12 -45.23 -12.27
N LYS A 116 2.95 -44.30 -12.75
CA LYS A 116 3.60 -44.37 -14.08
C LYS A 116 4.89 -45.19 -14.12
N GLY A 117 5.45 -45.55 -12.96
CA GLY A 117 6.68 -46.37 -12.84
C GLY A 117 6.46 -47.89 -12.88
N LYS A 118 5.32 -48.38 -13.38
CA LYS A 118 5.05 -49.80 -13.61
C LYS A 118 4.99 -50.11 -15.10
#